data_AF-A0A0K0EPG2-F1
#
_entry.id   AF-A0A0K0EPG2-F1
#
_cell.length_a   1.000
_cell.length_b   1.000
_cell.length_c   1.000
_cell.angle_alpha   90.00
_cell.angle_beta   90.00
_cell.angle_gamma   90.00
#
_symmetry.space_group_name_H-M   'P 1'
#
loop_
_entity.id
_entity.type
_entity.pdbx_description
1 polymer ?
#
loop_
_entity_poly.entity_id
_entity_poly.type
_entity_poly.pdbx_seq_one_letter_code
_entity_poly.pdbx_strand_id
1 'polypeptide(L)'
;MSVVEAEKNDDVSTPAELGIEADIVDSDYKLGNDYVVNHHISFEYSLLVRKPIDGLYIIPSANDPFLWFGIIVIRCGVYTGGIFRFRFYIPKDFPNTKSVPKIQFELNIFHPCIYQKTNIVNLQRFFPDDFKANRHRLYHVLNYLQKMFFMLDVDIPTAANPEAAILWQSDKKQFKKLTSEIIRHCRAIVYDPPNDDDPNAIQFVPWNEEKYGPIRKLMFKTLNKNHFSAKDQASLSAILLQHSIGGSVPIHLPKMRPNKGFSWINTETMRSLTDLSLS
;
A
#
# COMPACT_ATOMS: atom_id res chain seq x y z
N MET A 1 41.60 75.52 -20.37
CA MET A 1 40.61 74.61 -21.00
C MET A 1 41.29 73.26 -21.17
N SER A 2 40.56 72.17 -20.91
CA SER A 2 40.93 70.72 -20.89
C SER A 2 41.49 70.14 -19.59
N VAL A 3 40.66 69.39 -18.87
CA VAL A 3 41.01 68.13 -18.20
C VAL A 3 39.74 67.25 -18.22
N VAL A 4 39.76 66.16 -19.00
CA VAL A 4 38.79 65.05 -18.99
C VAL A 4 39.64 63.81 -19.28
N GLU A 5 40.07 63.11 -18.22
CA GLU A 5 39.55 61.83 -17.68
C GLU A 5 40.36 60.62 -18.16
N ALA A 6 40.92 59.93 -17.17
CA ALA A 6 41.57 58.64 -17.27
C ALA A 6 40.82 57.65 -16.38
N GLU A 7 40.46 56.52 -16.98
CA GLU A 7 40.50 55.15 -16.47
C GLU A 7 40.08 54.85 -15.02
N LYS A 8 39.03 54.02 -14.88
CA LYS A 8 39.13 52.67 -14.30
C LYS A 8 37.84 51.89 -14.54
N ASN A 9 37.96 50.77 -15.26
CA ASN A 9 36.89 49.80 -15.47
C ASN A 9 36.67 48.99 -14.19
N ASP A 10 35.41 48.95 -13.77
CA ASP A 10 34.89 48.23 -12.62
C ASP A 10 34.73 46.73 -12.93
N ASP A 11 35.67 45.93 -12.43
CA ASP A 11 35.48 44.49 -12.21
C ASP A 11 35.37 44.25 -10.70
N VAL A 12 34.18 44.41 -10.14
CA VAL A 12 33.77 43.71 -8.90
C VAL A 12 32.29 43.40 -9.05
N SER A 13 31.97 42.19 -9.49
CA SER A 13 30.65 41.59 -9.30
C SER A 13 30.34 41.63 -7.81
N THR A 14 29.44 42.54 -7.44
CA THR A 14 29.14 42.83 -6.05
C THR A 14 28.27 41.71 -5.47
N PRO A 15 28.40 41.38 -4.17
CA PRO A 15 27.58 40.37 -3.49
C PRO A 15 26.07 40.59 -3.65
N ALA A 16 25.64 41.79 -4.01
CA ALA A 16 24.26 42.13 -4.31
C ALA A 16 23.72 41.36 -5.53
N GLU A 17 24.54 41.06 -6.54
CA GLU A 17 24.09 40.36 -7.75
C GLU A 17 23.76 38.89 -7.46
N LEU A 18 24.57 38.23 -6.62
CA LEU A 18 24.29 36.89 -6.08
C LEU A 18 23.06 36.87 -5.17
N GLY A 19 22.83 37.96 -4.42
CA GLY A 19 21.63 38.13 -3.59
C GLY A 19 20.35 38.30 -4.42
N ILE A 20 20.42 39.04 -5.51
CA ILE A 20 19.30 39.21 -6.46
C ILE A 20 18.98 37.89 -7.15
N GLU A 21 20.00 37.10 -7.53
CA GLU A 21 19.76 35.79 -8.14
C GLU A 21 19.14 34.80 -7.14
N ALA A 22 19.54 34.85 -5.86
CA ALA A 22 18.94 34.07 -4.77
C ALA A 22 17.50 34.51 -4.42
N ASP A 23 17.21 35.81 -4.45
CA ASP A 23 15.88 36.35 -4.13
C ASP A 23 14.88 36.12 -5.27
N ILE A 24 15.34 36.07 -6.54
CA ILE A 24 14.48 35.76 -7.69
C ILE A 24 14.13 34.25 -7.74
N VAL A 25 14.97 33.36 -7.19
CA VAL A 25 14.71 31.90 -7.22
C VAL A 25 13.86 31.38 -6.06
N ASP A 26 13.66 32.13 -4.98
CA ASP A 26 12.94 31.64 -3.79
C ASP A 26 11.40 31.83 -3.88
N SER A 27 10.92 32.65 -4.81
CA SER A 27 9.49 32.86 -5.04
C SER A 27 8.92 31.89 -6.07
N ASP A 28 8.20 30.87 -5.56
CA ASP A 28 7.10 30.14 -6.21
C ASP A 28 7.36 28.83 -6.98
N TYR A 29 8.44 28.09 -6.69
CA TYR A 29 8.44 26.63 -6.94
C TYR A 29 7.62 25.88 -5.88
N LYS A 30 6.36 26.28 -5.68
CA LYS A 30 5.43 25.46 -4.89
C LYS A 30 5.08 24.22 -5.70
N LEU A 31 5.55 23.08 -5.22
CA LEU A 31 5.24 21.79 -5.79
C LEU A 31 3.72 21.64 -5.92
N GLY A 32 3.25 21.21 -7.09
CA GLY A 32 1.81 21.05 -7.33
C GLY A 32 1.16 20.16 -6.27
N ASN A 33 -0.04 20.52 -5.83
CA ASN A 33 -0.75 19.79 -4.77
C ASN A 33 -0.84 18.29 -5.09
N ASP A 34 -1.08 17.93 -6.35
CA ASP A 34 -1.16 16.54 -6.80
C ASP A 34 0.15 15.79 -6.60
N TYR A 35 1.29 16.43 -6.86
CA TYR A 35 2.60 15.82 -6.62
C TYR A 35 2.83 15.59 -5.12
N VAL A 36 2.49 16.57 -4.28
CA VAL A 36 2.60 16.44 -2.82
C VAL A 36 1.75 15.27 -2.33
N VAL A 37 0.50 15.18 -2.78
CA VAL A 37 -0.42 14.08 -2.42
C VAL A 37 0.12 12.72 -2.91
N ASN A 38 0.53 12.60 -4.16
CA ASN A 38 1.09 11.38 -4.73
C ASN A 38 2.36 10.94 -3.98
N HIS A 39 3.22 11.87 -3.60
CA HIS A 39 4.40 11.59 -2.80
C HIS A 39 4.02 11.08 -1.40
N HIS A 40 3.01 11.67 -0.75
CA HIS A 40 2.50 11.17 0.54
C HIS A 40 1.92 9.76 0.44
N ILE A 41 1.12 9.48 -0.58
CA ILE A 41 0.54 8.13 -0.81
C ILE A 41 1.66 7.12 -1.06
N SER A 42 2.66 7.47 -1.88
CA SER A 42 3.84 6.64 -2.16
C SER A 42 4.67 6.36 -0.90
N PHE A 43 4.78 7.35 -0.02
CA PHE A 43 5.42 7.19 1.28
C PHE A 43 4.66 6.21 2.18
N GLU A 44 3.33 6.32 2.29
CA GLU A 44 2.51 5.38 3.06
C GLU A 44 2.62 3.94 2.50
N TYR A 45 2.59 3.78 1.18
CA TYR A 45 2.78 2.49 0.54
C TYR A 45 4.16 1.91 0.85
N SER A 46 5.21 2.71 0.74
CA SER A 46 6.56 2.25 1.03
C SER A 46 6.81 1.95 2.52
N LEU A 47 5.99 2.47 3.45
CA LEU A 47 5.98 2.00 4.85
C LEU A 47 5.40 0.58 4.97
N LEU A 48 4.31 0.28 4.28
CA LEU A 48 3.71 -1.07 4.24
C LEU A 48 4.65 -2.10 3.65
N VAL A 49 5.38 -1.71 2.60
CA VAL A 49 6.37 -2.54 1.93
C VAL A 49 7.57 -2.85 2.84
N ARG A 50 7.96 -1.91 3.72
CA ARG A 50 9.05 -2.09 4.70
C ARG A 50 8.61 -2.88 5.93
N LYS A 51 7.35 -2.75 6.34
CA LYS A 51 6.76 -3.46 7.46
C LYS A 51 5.48 -4.17 7.01
N PRO A 52 5.60 -5.28 6.27
CA PRO A 52 4.45 -5.99 5.75
C PRO A 52 3.57 -6.53 6.89
N ILE A 53 2.25 -6.48 6.69
CA ILE A 53 1.27 -7.06 7.59
C ILE A 53 1.08 -8.53 7.21
N ASP A 54 1.17 -9.44 8.18
CA ASP A 54 1.09 -10.87 7.88
C ASP A 54 -0.25 -11.26 7.24
N GLY A 55 -0.19 -12.06 6.17
CA GLY A 55 -1.36 -12.50 5.42
C GLY A 55 -2.02 -11.39 4.58
N LEU A 56 -1.52 -10.15 4.61
CA LEU A 56 -2.05 -9.04 3.81
C LEU A 56 -1.15 -8.79 2.60
N TYR A 57 -1.76 -8.72 1.42
CA TYR A 57 -1.13 -8.19 0.21
C TYR A 57 -1.93 -6.98 -0.26
N ILE A 58 -1.25 -5.90 -0.64
CA ILE A 58 -1.90 -4.67 -1.08
C ILE A 58 -1.07 -3.99 -2.16
N ILE A 59 -1.74 -3.41 -3.14
CA ILE A 59 -1.13 -2.71 -4.27
C ILE A 59 -1.98 -1.47 -4.64
N PRO A 60 -1.37 -0.31 -4.90
CA PRO A 60 -2.09 0.83 -5.45
C PRO A 60 -2.68 0.54 -6.84
N SER A 61 -3.85 1.07 -7.14
CA SER A 61 -4.43 1.06 -8.50
C SER A 61 -3.49 1.78 -9.46
N ALA A 62 -3.43 1.28 -10.70
CA ALA A 62 -2.68 1.95 -11.75
C ALA A 62 -3.37 3.25 -12.20
N ASN A 63 -4.71 3.30 -12.13
CA ASN A 63 -5.52 4.39 -12.63
C ASN A 63 -5.88 5.45 -11.57
N ASP A 64 -5.97 5.09 -10.29
CA ASP A 64 -6.36 6.00 -9.20
C ASP A 64 -5.47 5.80 -7.95
N PRO A 65 -4.60 6.76 -7.59
CA PRO A 65 -3.72 6.62 -6.42
C PRO A 65 -4.49 6.53 -5.09
N PHE A 66 -5.76 6.94 -5.06
CA PHE A 66 -6.63 6.87 -3.89
C PHE A 66 -7.36 5.53 -3.75
N LEU A 67 -7.23 4.63 -4.72
CA LEU A 67 -7.81 3.29 -4.69
C LEU A 67 -6.71 2.26 -4.63
N TRP A 68 -6.68 1.42 -3.61
CA TRP A 68 -5.75 0.29 -3.55
C TRP A 68 -6.52 -1.02 -3.55
N PHE A 69 -5.96 -2.03 -4.23
CA PHE A 69 -6.47 -3.39 -4.22
C PHE A 69 -5.73 -4.20 -3.17
N GLY A 70 -6.48 -4.96 -2.37
CA GLY A 70 -5.90 -5.76 -1.32
C GLY A 70 -6.52 -7.15 -1.23
N ILE A 71 -5.72 -8.09 -0.72
CA ILE A 71 -6.15 -9.42 -0.33
C ILE A 71 -5.69 -9.68 1.09
N ILE A 72 -6.58 -10.26 1.88
CA ILE A 72 -6.24 -10.80 3.20
C ILE A 72 -6.45 -12.31 3.23
N VAL A 73 -5.41 -13.05 3.60
CA VAL A 73 -5.39 -14.50 3.80
C VAL A 73 -5.42 -14.80 5.29
N ILE A 74 -6.50 -15.42 5.74
CA ILE A 74 -6.71 -15.71 7.16
C ILE A 74 -6.14 -17.08 7.50
N ARG A 75 -5.23 -17.14 8.47
CA ARG A 75 -4.53 -18.38 8.87
C ARG A 75 -4.95 -18.94 10.22
N CYS A 76 -5.77 -18.20 10.97
CA CYS A 76 -6.18 -18.56 12.33
C CYS A 76 -7.57 -17.96 12.63
N GLY A 77 -8.22 -18.51 13.66
CA GLY A 77 -9.59 -18.12 14.01
C GLY A 77 -10.65 -18.80 13.14
N VAL A 78 -11.90 -18.37 13.26
CA VAL A 78 -13.05 -19.02 12.62
C VAL A 78 -13.10 -18.81 11.11
N TYR A 79 -12.40 -17.80 10.59
CA TYR A 79 -12.29 -17.51 9.16
C TYR A 79 -11.06 -18.16 8.50
N THR A 80 -10.36 -19.06 9.21
CA THR A 80 -9.14 -19.71 8.70
C THR A 80 -9.35 -20.38 7.34
N GLY A 81 -8.42 -20.15 6.41
CA GLY A 81 -8.50 -20.62 5.02
C GLY A 81 -9.26 -19.68 4.07
N GLY A 82 -9.83 -18.59 4.58
CA GLY A 82 -10.44 -17.52 3.78
C GLY A 82 -9.39 -16.66 3.05
N ILE A 83 -9.71 -16.25 1.82
CA ILE A 83 -8.91 -15.39 0.95
C ILE A 83 -9.81 -14.25 0.46
N PHE A 84 -9.82 -13.13 1.16
CA PHE A 84 -10.79 -12.08 0.89
C PHE A 84 -10.16 -10.92 0.13
N ARG A 85 -10.66 -10.68 -1.09
CA ARG A 85 -10.36 -9.46 -1.88
C ARG A 85 -11.14 -8.27 -1.33
N PHE A 86 -10.47 -7.14 -1.23
CA PHE A 86 -11.06 -5.88 -0.81
C PHE A 86 -10.46 -4.70 -1.56
N ARG A 87 -11.23 -3.63 -1.62
CA ARG A 87 -10.80 -2.30 -2.07
C ARG A 87 -10.55 -1.42 -0.87
N PHE A 88 -9.45 -0.68 -0.91
CA PHE A 88 -9.06 0.28 0.12
C PHE A 88 -9.12 1.68 -0.48
N TYR A 89 -10.14 2.44 -0.07
CA TYR A 89 -10.39 3.79 -0.55
C TYR A 89 -9.79 4.80 0.42
N ILE A 90 -8.81 5.52 -0.08
CA ILE A 90 -8.19 6.66 0.59
C ILE A 90 -9.06 7.89 0.29
N PRO A 91 -9.35 8.74 1.29
CA PRO A 91 -10.07 9.98 1.06
C PRO A 91 -9.31 10.91 0.10
N LYS A 92 -10.03 11.61 -0.79
CA LYS A 92 -9.43 12.51 -1.78
C LYS A 92 -8.74 13.73 -1.18
N ASP A 93 -9.04 14.05 0.08
CA ASP A 93 -8.44 15.13 0.87
C ASP A 93 -7.22 14.67 1.69
N PHE A 94 -6.73 13.43 1.48
CA PHE A 94 -5.47 12.94 2.05
C PHE A 94 -4.28 13.80 1.58
N PRO A 95 -3.29 14.12 2.42
CA PRO A 95 -3.08 13.65 3.80
C PRO A 95 -3.82 14.43 4.89
N ASN A 96 -4.45 15.57 4.56
CA ASN A 96 -5.09 16.47 5.53
C ASN A 96 -6.51 16.04 5.94
N THR A 97 -6.90 14.81 5.60
CA THR A 97 -8.25 14.30 5.85
C THR A 97 -8.53 14.02 7.31
N LYS A 98 -9.78 14.30 7.71
CA LYS A 98 -10.35 13.84 8.98
C LYS A 98 -11.12 12.52 8.82
N SER A 99 -11.46 12.15 7.59
CA SER A 99 -12.25 10.96 7.34
C SER A 99 -11.38 9.71 7.35
N VAL A 100 -11.91 8.62 7.90
CA VAL A 100 -11.19 7.34 7.94
C VAL A 100 -11.25 6.69 6.55
N PRO A 101 -10.12 6.18 6.02
CA PRO A 101 -10.12 5.36 4.80
C PRO A 101 -11.12 4.21 4.88
N LYS A 102 -11.75 3.87 3.76
CA LYS A 102 -12.81 2.84 3.72
C LYS A 102 -12.23 1.52 3.20
N ILE A 103 -12.59 0.42 3.85
CA ILE A 103 -12.31 -0.93 3.36
C ILE A 103 -13.62 -1.55 2.92
N GLN A 104 -13.70 -2.01 1.67
CA GLN A 104 -14.87 -2.67 1.12
C GLN A 104 -14.49 -4.04 0.55
N PHE A 105 -15.11 -5.10 1.06
CA PHE A 105 -14.93 -6.44 0.52
C PHE A 105 -15.74 -6.65 -0.75
N GLU A 106 -15.19 -7.43 -1.69
CA GLU A 106 -15.95 -7.87 -2.86
C GLU A 106 -17.02 -8.88 -2.48
N LEU A 107 -16.67 -9.80 -1.58
CA LEU A 107 -17.57 -10.82 -1.08
C LEU A 107 -18.38 -10.31 0.10
N ASN A 108 -19.62 -10.83 0.21
CA ASN A 108 -20.42 -10.62 1.39
C ASN A 108 -19.96 -11.56 2.52
N ILE A 109 -19.18 -11.00 3.44
CA ILE A 109 -18.62 -11.73 4.58
C ILE A 109 -19.52 -11.49 5.79
N PHE A 110 -20.15 -12.55 6.27
CA PHE A 110 -20.89 -12.54 7.54
C PHE A 110 -19.91 -12.35 8.70
N HIS A 111 -19.76 -11.11 9.16
CA HIS A 111 -18.82 -10.72 10.22
C HIS A 111 -19.39 -9.55 11.06
N PRO A 112 -19.27 -9.56 12.40
CA PRO A 112 -19.83 -8.52 13.28
C PRO A 112 -19.43 -7.07 12.93
N CYS A 113 -18.19 -6.87 12.49
CA CYS A 113 -17.66 -5.55 12.10
C CYS A 113 -17.85 -5.16 10.63
N ILE A 114 -18.58 -5.93 9.81
CA ILE A 114 -18.80 -5.64 8.38
C ILE A 114 -20.27 -5.37 8.13
N TYR A 115 -20.61 -4.30 7.43
CA TYR A 115 -21.99 -4.01 7.03
C TYR A 115 -22.44 -5.00 5.95
N GLN A 116 -23.43 -5.84 6.28
CA GLN A 116 -23.91 -6.93 5.41
C GLN A 116 -24.43 -6.48 4.03
N LYS A 117 -24.90 -5.22 3.91
CA LYS A 117 -25.46 -4.68 2.66
C LYS A 117 -24.40 -4.08 1.74
N THR A 118 -23.37 -3.45 2.30
CA THR A 118 -22.38 -2.67 1.52
C THR A 118 -21.01 -3.33 1.47
N ASN A 119 -20.78 -4.38 2.27
CA ASN A 119 -19.50 -5.05 2.49
C ASN A 119 -18.40 -4.12 3.01
N ILE A 120 -18.77 -2.97 3.59
CA ILE A 120 -17.84 -2.00 4.15
C ILE A 120 -17.54 -2.37 5.61
N VAL A 121 -16.26 -2.28 5.99
CA VAL A 121 -15.82 -2.47 7.37
C VAL A 121 -16.18 -1.25 8.21
N ASN A 122 -16.80 -1.48 9.37
CA ASN A 122 -16.99 -0.43 10.37
C ASN A 122 -15.69 -0.21 11.16
N LEU A 123 -15.11 0.97 10.99
CA LEU A 123 -13.86 1.40 11.62
C LEU A 123 -14.07 2.34 12.82
N GLN A 124 -15.31 2.75 13.10
CA GLN A 124 -15.62 3.76 14.12
C GLN A 124 -15.12 3.36 15.52
N ARG A 125 -15.21 2.08 15.87
CA ARG A 125 -14.76 1.55 17.16
C ARG A 125 -13.25 1.73 17.36
N PHE A 126 -12.46 1.68 16.29
CA PHE A 126 -11.00 1.79 16.36
C PHE A 126 -10.50 3.22 16.17
N PHE A 127 -11.30 4.07 15.51
CA PHE A 127 -11.02 5.48 15.32
C PHE A 127 -12.17 6.35 15.87
N PRO A 128 -12.35 6.40 17.21
CA PRO A 128 -13.47 7.12 17.82
C PRO A 128 -13.36 8.64 17.67
N ASP A 129 -12.14 9.19 17.66
CA ASP A 129 -11.86 10.63 17.53
C ASP A 129 -11.52 11.05 16.09
N ASP A 130 -12.14 10.44 15.08
CA ASP A 130 -11.82 10.64 13.67
C ASP A 130 -10.37 10.26 13.26
N PHE A 131 -10.07 10.39 11.97
CA PHE A 131 -8.72 10.16 11.44
C PHE A 131 -7.82 11.38 11.67
N LYS A 132 -6.81 11.25 12.53
CA LYS A 132 -5.86 12.32 12.87
C LYS A 132 -4.56 12.14 12.07
N ALA A 133 -4.31 12.97 11.06
CA ALA A 133 -3.14 12.85 10.16
C ALA A 133 -1.76 12.80 10.87
N ASN A 134 -1.63 13.42 12.05
CA ASN A 134 -0.38 13.40 12.83
C ASN A 134 -0.18 12.13 13.67
N ARG A 135 -1.24 11.35 13.91
CA ARG A 135 -1.22 10.13 14.75
C ARG A 135 -1.52 8.87 13.95
N HIS A 136 -2.36 8.96 12.94
CA HIS A 136 -2.87 7.85 12.16
C HIS A 136 -2.21 7.81 10.78
N ARG A 137 -2.10 6.59 10.25
CA ARG A 137 -1.42 6.22 9.01
C ARG A 137 -2.27 5.17 8.32
N LEU A 138 -2.12 4.97 7.00
CA LEU A 138 -2.90 3.97 6.28
C LEU A 138 -2.64 2.56 6.82
N TYR A 139 -1.40 2.30 7.23
CA TYR A 139 -0.99 1.06 7.92
C TYR A 139 -1.81 0.75 9.19
N HIS A 140 -2.24 1.76 9.96
CA HIS A 140 -3.06 1.53 11.16
C HIS A 140 -4.45 0.98 10.81
N VAL A 141 -5.04 1.45 9.72
CA VAL A 141 -6.34 0.96 9.23
C VAL A 141 -6.22 -0.49 8.75
N LEU A 142 -5.15 -0.81 8.03
CA LEU A 142 -4.88 -2.16 7.53
C LEU A 142 -4.52 -3.16 8.64
N ASN A 143 -3.83 -2.73 9.70
CA ASN A 143 -3.62 -3.58 10.88
C ASN A 143 -4.94 -3.91 11.57
N TYR A 144 -5.86 -2.95 11.65
CA TYR A 144 -7.17 -3.21 12.22
C TYR A 144 -7.93 -4.26 11.39
N LEU A 145 -7.86 -4.17 10.05
CA LEU A 145 -8.43 -5.18 9.16
C LEU A 145 -7.90 -6.59 9.45
N GLN A 146 -6.60 -6.74 9.71
CA GLN A 146 -6.05 -8.03 10.12
C GLN A 146 -6.56 -8.46 11.50
N LYS A 147 -6.56 -7.53 12.47
CA LYS A 147 -6.92 -7.79 13.86
C LYS A 147 -8.37 -8.23 14.01
N MET A 148 -9.31 -7.67 13.25
CA MET A 148 -10.73 -8.01 13.37
C MET A 148 -11.05 -9.48 13.05
N PHE A 149 -10.28 -10.13 12.16
CA PHE A 149 -10.43 -11.56 11.90
C PHE A 149 -9.73 -12.44 12.95
N PHE A 150 -8.66 -11.94 13.56
CA PHE A 150 -7.89 -12.68 14.57
C PHE A 150 -8.57 -12.65 15.95
N MET A 151 -8.94 -11.45 16.39
CA MET A 151 -9.64 -11.19 17.64
C MET A 151 -11.08 -10.80 17.31
N LEU A 152 -11.97 -11.79 17.25
CA LEU A 152 -13.40 -11.58 17.05
C LEU A 152 -14.03 -11.02 18.34
N ASP A 153 -13.67 -9.78 18.67
CA ASP A 153 -14.18 -8.99 19.79
C ASP A 153 -15.53 -8.36 19.37
N VAL A 154 -16.60 -8.84 19.99
CA VAL A 154 -17.97 -8.53 19.61
C VAL A 154 -18.63 -7.70 20.70
N ASP A 155 -19.03 -6.48 20.34
CA ASP A 155 -19.93 -5.64 21.11
C ASP A 155 -21.23 -5.45 20.32
N ILE A 156 -22.33 -6.02 20.82
CA ILE A 156 -23.62 -6.06 20.11
C ILE A 156 -24.15 -4.67 19.73
N PRO A 157 -24.21 -3.66 20.65
CA PRO A 157 -24.76 -2.35 20.31
C PRO A 157 -23.98 -1.59 19.23
N THR A 158 -22.68 -1.83 19.09
CA THR A 158 -21.82 -1.15 18.10
C THR A 158 -21.51 -1.99 16.87
N ALA A 159 -22.01 -3.22 16.81
CA ALA A 159 -21.77 -4.14 15.70
C ALA A 159 -22.40 -3.61 14.40
N ALA A 160 -21.62 -3.65 13.32
CA ALA A 160 -22.10 -3.32 11.97
C ALA A 160 -23.08 -4.37 11.44
N ASN A 161 -22.89 -5.63 11.86
CA ASN A 161 -23.80 -6.74 11.64
C ASN A 161 -24.24 -7.30 13.01
N PRO A 162 -25.37 -6.83 13.55
CA PRO A 162 -25.88 -7.30 14.84
C PRO A 162 -26.29 -8.77 14.80
N GLU A 163 -26.72 -9.30 13.65
CA GLU A 163 -27.07 -10.72 13.51
C GLU A 163 -25.84 -11.61 13.71
N ALA A 164 -24.71 -11.24 13.09
CA ALA A 164 -23.43 -11.93 13.30
C ALA A 164 -22.93 -11.81 14.74
N ALA A 165 -23.11 -10.63 15.36
CA ALA A 165 -22.74 -10.41 16.75
C ALA A 165 -23.54 -11.29 17.72
N ILE A 166 -24.86 -11.34 17.55
CA ILE A 166 -25.76 -12.16 18.37
C ILE A 166 -25.45 -13.64 18.17
N LEU A 167 -25.31 -14.09 16.92
CA LEU A 167 -25.04 -15.50 16.62
C LEU A 167 -23.69 -15.97 17.17
N TRP A 168 -22.67 -15.11 17.15
CA TRP A 168 -21.37 -15.43 17.75
C TRP A 168 -21.46 -15.66 19.27
N GLN A 169 -22.37 -14.96 19.95
CA GLN A 169 -22.57 -15.12 21.40
C GLN A 169 -23.50 -16.28 21.73
N SER A 170 -24.59 -16.47 20.98
CA SER A 170 -25.61 -17.49 21.25
C SER A 170 -25.25 -18.88 20.74
N ASP A 171 -24.82 -19.00 19.48
CA ASP A 171 -24.51 -20.30 18.83
C ASP A 171 -23.25 -20.22 17.96
N LYS A 172 -22.11 -20.44 18.60
CA LYS A 172 -20.80 -20.54 17.93
C LYS A 172 -20.71 -21.68 16.91
N LYS A 173 -21.53 -22.73 17.02
CA LYS A 173 -21.51 -23.85 16.06
C LYS A 173 -22.18 -23.42 14.76
N GLN A 174 -23.35 -22.79 14.85
CA GLN A 174 -24.03 -22.23 13.69
C GLN A 174 -23.20 -21.13 13.03
N PHE A 175 -22.58 -20.24 13.81
CA PHE A 175 -21.67 -19.23 13.28
C PHE A 175 -20.54 -19.87 12.44
N LYS A 176 -19.85 -20.88 13.00
CA LYS A 176 -18.78 -21.61 12.29
C LYS A 176 -19.27 -22.29 11.01
N LYS A 177 -20.50 -22.80 10.99
CA LYS A 177 -21.10 -23.41 9.79
C LYS A 177 -21.25 -22.37 8.68
N LEU A 178 -21.84 -21.21 8.98
CA LEU A 178 -21.98 -20.11 8.03
C LEU A 178 -20.62 -19.60 7.54
N THR A 179 -19.66 -19.44 8.45
CA THR A 179 -18.29 -19.04 8.07
C THR A 179 -17.63 -20.07 7.15
N SER A 180 -17.84 -21.37 7.39
CA SER A 180 -17.30 -22.44 6.54
C SER A 180 -17.90 -22.42 5.13
N GLU A 181 -19.19 -22.10 5.01
CA GLU A 181 -19.88 -21.92 3.72
C GLU A 181 -19.30 -20.72 2.96
N ILE A 182 -19.06 -19.60 3.65
CA ILE A 182 -18.40 -18.42 3.07
C ILE A 182 -16.98 -18.74 2.60
N ILE A 183 -16.17 -19.42 3.42
CA ILE A 183 -14.81 -19.81 3.05
C ILE A 183 -14.83 -20.72 1.82
N ARG A 184 -15.76 -21.69 1.77
CA ARG A 184 -15.91 -22.57 0.61
C ARG A 184 -16.23 -21.77 -0.66
N HIS A 185 -17.18 -20.85 -0.59
CA HIS A 185 -17.54 -20.00 -1.73
C HIS A 185 -16.37 -19.10 -2.16
N CYS A 186 -15.73 -18.43 -1.21
CA CYS A 186 -14.57 -17.58 -1.43
C CYS A 186 -13.43 -18.32 -2.15
N ARG A 187 -13.17 -19.59 -1.79
CA ARG A 187 -12.16 -20.42 -2.46
C ARG A 187 -12.58 -20.88 -3.86
N ALA A 188 -13.87 -21.05 -4.10
CA ALA A 188 -14.37 -21.45 -5.41
C ALA A 188 -14.19 -20.33 -6.45
N ILE A 189 -14.34 -19.07 -6.03
CA ILE A 189 -14.27 -17.90 -6.91
C ILE A 189 -12.90 -17.21 -6.92
N VAL A 190 -11.90 -17.77 -6.23
CA VAL A 190 -10.59 -17.10 -6.04
C VAL A 190 -9.88 -16.80 -7.36
N TYR A 191 -10.10 -17.64 -8.38
CA TYR A 191 -9.51 -17.52 -9.72
C TYR A 191 -10.38 -16.73 -10.70
N ASP A 192 -11.57 -16.30 -10.27
CA ASP A 192 -12.44 -15.48 -11.11
C ASP A 192 -11.75 -14.13 -11.36
N PRO A 193 -11.87 -13.59 -12.58
CA PRO A 193 -11.27 -12.29 -12.91
C PRO A 193 -11.79 -11.20 -11.96
N PRO A 194 -10.98 -10.17 -11.66
CA PRO A 194 -11.44 -9.04 -10.87
C PRO A 194 -12.57 -8.30 -11.57
N ASN A 195 -13.44 -7.65 -10.80
CA ASN A 195 -14.54 -6.85 -11.35
C ASN A 195 -14.07 -5.48 -11.89
N ASP A 196 -12.84 -5.06 -11.55
CA ASP A 196 -12.28 -3.77 -11.92
C ASP A 196 -11.43 -3.89 -13.19
N ASP A 197 -11.63 -2.96 -14.11
CA ASP A 197 -10.79 -2.79 -15.31
C ASP A 197 -9.53 -1.96 -14.95
N ASP A 198 -8.68 -2.53 -14.09
CA ASP A 198 -7.42 -1.92 -13.67
C ASP A 198 -6.26 -2.93 -13.80
N PRO A 199 -5.12 -2.56 -14.42
CA PRO A 199 -3.95 -3.43 -14.56
C PRO A 199 -3.39 -3.99 -13.25
N ASN A 200 -3.58 -3.29 -12.14
CA ASN A 200 -3.15 -3.69 -10.79
C ASN A 200 -4.26 -4.38 -10.00
N ALA A 201 -5.44 -4.60 -10.57
CA ALA A 201 -6.48 -5.40 -9.96
C ALA A 201 -5.97 -6.84 -9.75
N ILE A 202 -6.07 -7.33 -8.51
CA ILE A 202 -5.36 -8.55 -8.14
C ILE A 202 -6.12 -9.80 -8.60
N GLN A 203 -5.56 -10.50 -9.59
CA GLN A 203 -6.07 -11.76 -10.09
C GLN A 203 -5.20 -12.94 -9.63
N PHE A 204 -5.83 -13.95 -9.02
CA PHE A 204 -5.16 -15.23 -8.81
C PHE A 204 -5.26 -16.09 -10.05
N VAL A 205 -4.19 -16.83 -10.31
CA VAL A 205 -4.13 -17.83 -11.38
C VAL A 205 -3.73 -19.18 -10.79
N PRO A 206 -4.21 -20.30 -11.36
CA PRO A 206 -3.79 -21.62 -10.93
C PRO A 206 -2.28 -21.79 -11.02
N TRP A 207 -1.72 -22.59 -10.12
CA TRP A 207 -0.30 -22.91 -10.13
C TRP A 207 0.09 -23.63 -11.43
N ASN A 208 1.11 -23.10 -12.11
CA ASN A 208 1.77 -23.71 -13.24
C ASN A 208 3.26 -23.88 -12.89
N GLU A 209 3.71 -25.13 -12.73
CA GLU A 209 5.09 -25.44 -12.33
C GLU A 209 6.12 -25.02 -13.38
N GLU A 210 5.79 -25.12 -14.67
CA GLU A 210 6.69 -24.74 -15.76
C GLU A 210 6.95 -23.23 -15.78
N LYS A 211 5.87 -22.44 -15.61
CA LYS A 211 5.94 -20.97 -15.60
C LYS A 211 6.48 -20.41 -14.28
N TYR A 212 5.95 -20.88 -13.15
CA TYR A 212 6.22 -20.27 -11.84
C TYR A 212 7.26 -21.03 -10.99
N GLY A 213 7.59 -22.28 -11.32
CA GLY A 213 8.61 -23.06 -10.62
C GLY A 213 10.00 -22.41 -10.62
N PRO A 214 10.52 -21.92 -11.77
CA PRO A 214 11.80 -21.20 -11.81
C PRO A 214 11.80 -19.92 -10.96
N ILE A 215 10.71 -19.15 -11.02
CA ILE A 215 10.53 -17.90 -10.24
C ILE A 215 10.53 -18.23 -8.74
N ARG A 216 9.77 -19.25 -8.34
CA ARG A 216 9.72 -19.72 -6.95
C ARG A 216 11.11 -20.11 -6.45
N LYS A 217 11.87 -20.89 -7.21
CA LYS A 217 13.26 -21.28 -6.85
C LYS A 217 14.15 -20.06 -6.66
N LEU A 218 14.01 -19.03 -7.51
CA LEU A 218 14.76 -17.78 -7.38
C LEU A 218 14.39 -17.05 -6.07
N MET A 219 13.10 -16.91 -5.76
CA MET A 219 12.63 -16.29 -4.53
C MET A 219 13.20 -16.98 -3.28
N PHE A 220 13.11 -18.32 -3.19
CA PHE A 220 13.63 -19.07 -2.04
C PHE A 220 15.15 -19.08 -1.97
N LYS A 221 15.87 -19.05 -3.09
CA LYS A 221 17.34 -18.92 -3.10
C LYS A 221 17.79 -17.58 -2.53
N THR A 222 17.07 -16.51 -2.81
CA THR A 222 17.35 -15.17 -2.23
C THR A 222 17.04 -15.13 -0.74
N LEU A 223 15.95 -15.78 -0.30
CA LEU A 223 15.61 -15.89 1.12
C LEU A 223 16.65 -16.69 1.93
N ASN A 224 17.15 -17.81 1.39
CA ASN A 224 18.08 -18.69 2.10
C ASN A 224 19.52 -18.16 2.19
N LYS A 225 19.92 -17.26 1.28
CA LYS A 225 21.30 -16.74 1.26
C LYS A 225 21.60 -15.75 2.39
N ASN A 226 20.58 -15.14 2.99
CA ASN A 226 20.78 -14.01 3.88
C ASN A 226 20.05 -14.22 5.22
N HIS A 227 20.81 -14.57 6.26
CA HIS A 227 20.40 -14.39 7.66
C HIS A 227 20.24 -12.88 7.92
N PHE A 228 19.03 -12.36 7.74
CA PHE A 228 18.81 -10.91 7.71
C PHE A 228 18.28 -10.31 9.02
N SER A 229 18.92 -9.20 9.40
CA SER A 229 18.41 -8.21 10.34
C SER A 229 17.34 -7.35 9.64
N ALA A 230 16.46 -6.71 10.42
CA ALA A 230 15.28 -5.96 9.94
C ALA A 230 15.54 -4.91 8.85
N LYS A 231 16.79 -4.48 8.63
CA LYS A 231 17.19 -3.53 7.57
C LYS A 231 17.01 -4.10 6.16
N ASP A 232 17.04 -5.41 6.00
CA ASP A 232 17.10 -6.04 4.68
C ASP A 232 15.75 -6.55 4.16
N GLN A 233 14.68 -6.53 4.95
CA GLN A 233 13.33 -6.85 4.46
C GLN A 233 12.87 -5.85 3.39
N ALA A 234 13.25 -4.58 3.52
CA ALA A 234 13.05 -3.55 2.50
C ALA A 234 13.74 -3.89 1.17
N SER A 235 14.84 -4.66 1.22
CA SER A 235 15.56 -5.11 0.03
C SER A 235 14.81 -6.21 -0.70
N LEU A 236 14.13 -7.12 0.00
CA LEU A 236 13.35 -8.18 -0.66
C LEU A 236 12.16 -7.63 -1.42
N SER A 237 11.42 -6.70 -0.82
CA SER A 237 10.34 -6.04 -1.53
C SER A 237 10.84 -5.20 -2.70
N ALA A 238 11.97 -4.51 -2.56
CA ALA A 238 12.61 -3.82 -3.68
C ALA A 238 13.07 -4.80 -4.77
N ILE A 239 13.67 -5.95 -4.42
CA ILE A 239 14.11 -7.00 -5.35
C ILE A 239 12.91 -7.62 -6.06
N LEU A 240 11.83 -7.93 -5.34
CA LEU A 240 10.58 -8.46 -5.90
C LEU A 240 9.95 -7.44 -6.87
N LEU A 241 9.95 -6.15 -6.51
CA LEU A 241 9.50 -5.07 -7.38
C LEU A 241 10.38 -4.92 -8.63
N GLN A 242 11.70 -4.95 -8.50
CA GLN A 242 12.62 -4.85 -9.63
C GLN A 242 12.48 -6.04 -10.58
N HIS A 243 12.25 -7.26 -10.05
CA HIS A 243 11.98 -8.44 -10.87
C HIS A 243 10.59 -8.42 -11.51
N SER A 244 9.56 -7.86 -10.85
CA SER A 244 8.25 -7.67 -11.50
C SER A 244 8.28 -6.63 -12.62
N ILE A 245 9.24 -5.71 -12.62
CA ILE A 245 9.39 -4.66 -13.64
C ILE A 245 10.11 -5.16 -14.92
N GLY A 246 10.51 -6.44 -15.00
CA GLY A 246 10.95 -7.05 -16.26
C GLY A 246 12.29 -6.53 -16.83
N GLY A 247 13.03 -5.71 -16.08
CA GLY A 247 14.34 -5.22 -16.48
C GLY A 247 15.43 -6.27 -16.27
N SER A 248 15.94 -6.87 -17.34
CA SER A 248 17.17 -7.66 -17.37
C SER A 248 18.41 -6.75 -17.24
N VAL A 249 18.52 -5.99 -16.14
CA VAL A 249 19.73 -5.20 -15.87
C VAL A 249 20.77 -6.09 -15.16
N PRO A 250 22.00 -6.21 -15.68
CA PRO A 250 23.06 -6.98 -15.05
C PRO A 250 23.40 -6.43 -13.66
N ILE A 251 23.68 -7.35 -12.73
CA ILE A 251 24.07 -7.06 -11.35
C ILE A 251 25.32 -6.17 -11.33
N HIS A 252 25.15 -4.87 -11.12
CA HIS A 252 26.19 -4.05 -10.52
C HIS A 252 25.71 -3.69 -9.13
N LEU A 253 26.10 -4.46 -8.11
CA LEU A 253 25.93 -4.07 -6.72
C LEU A 253 26.70 -2.76 -6.53
N PRO A 254 26.05 -1.58 -6.44
CA PRO A 254 26.78 -0.39 -6.08
C PRO A 254 27.23 -0.62 -4.64
N LYS A 255 28.55 -0.59 -4.42
CA LYS A 255 29.14 -0.67 -3.07
C LYS A 255 28.36 0.27 -2.16
N MET A 256 27.64 -0.30 -1.20
CA MET A 256 26.77 0.44 -0.28
C MET A 256 27.59 1.54 0.37
N ARG A 257 27.32 2.80 0.03
CA ARG A 257 27.90 3.92 0.78
C ARG A 257 27.25 3.88 2.17
N PRO A 258 28.05 3.79 3.26
CA PRO A 258 27.51 3.47 4.58
C PRO A 258 26.75 4.61 5.25
N ASN A 259 26.49 5.74 4.59
CA ASN A 259 25.67 6.81 5.15
C ASN A 259 25.05 7.68 4.06
N LYS A 260 23.75 8.00 4.24
CA LYS A 260 22.85 8.90 3.50
C LYS A 260 21.95 8.25 2.44
N GLY A 261 20.64 8.40 2.68
CA GLY A 261 19.65 8.61 1.62
C GLY A 261 18.75 7.42 1.30
N PHE A 262 17.49 7.55 1.71
CA PHE A 262 16.34 6.71 1.41
C PHE A 262 16.27 6.26 -0.06
N SER A 263 15.92 4.98 -0.27
CA SER A 263 15.57 4.44 -1.58
C SER A 263 14.27 5.09 -2.07
N TRP A 264 14.40 5.90 -3.12
CA TRP A 264 13.32 6.39 -3.96
C TRP A 264 12.87 5.24 -4.86
N ILE A 265 11.61 4.83 -4.74
CA ILE A 265 10.94 3.99 -5.74
C ILE A 265 9.96 4.93 -6.45
N ASN A 266 10.15 5.18 -7.74
CA ASN A 266 9.18 5.90 -8.56
C ASN A 266 7.97 5.00 -8.82
N THR A 267 6.79 5.38 -8.35
CA THR A 267 5.54 4.62 -8.55
C THR A 267 5.15 4.49 -10.02
N GLU A 268 5.57 5.40 -10.90
CA GLU A 268 5.35 5.31 -12.35
C GLU A 268 6.13 4.13 -12.98
N THR A 269 7.15 3.62 -12.30
CA THR A 269 7.91 2.45 -12.76
C THR A 269 7.33 1.12 -12.31
N MET A 270 6.29 1.11 -11.44
CA MET A 270 5.59 -0.11 -11.03
C MET A 270 4.67 -0.59 -12.16
N ARG A 271 5.23 -1.35 -13.10
CA ARG A 271 4.43 -2.05 -14.12
C ARG A 271 3.90 -3.37 -13.57
N SER A 272 2.64 -3.65 -13.88
CA SER A 272 2.00 -4.94 -13.58
C SER A 272 2.64 -6.05 -14.42
N LEU A 273 2.65 -7.27 -13.90
CA LEU A 273 3.13 -8.46 -14.63
C LEU A 273 2.33 -8.72 -15.93
N THR A 274 1.17 -8.09 -16.10
CA THR A 274 0.34 -8.15 -17.31
C THR A 274 0.89 -7.32 -18.47
N ASP A 275 1.72 -6.31 -18.22
CA ASP A 275 2.38 -5.52 -19.28
C ASP A 275 3.52 -6.29 -19.98
N LEU A 276 3.86 -7.47 -19.48
CA LEU A 276 4.79 -8.40 -20.10
C LEU A 276 4.06 -9.31 -21.11
N SER A 277 3.35 -8.69 -22.06
CA SER A 277 2.90 -9.41 -23.25
C SER A 277 4.09 -9.58 -24.20
N LEU A 278 4.70 -10.77 -24.10
CA LEU A 278 5.44 -11.49 -25.15
C LEU A 278 5.87 -10.65 -26.36
N SER A 279 7.09 -10.11 -26.31
CA SER A 279 7.94 -9.93 -27.49
C SER A 279 9.00 -11.01 -27.51
#